data_AF-A0A1V5FTP0-F1
#
_entry.id   AF-A0A1V5FTP0-F1
#
_cell.length_a   1.000
_cell.length_b   1.000
_cell.length_c   1.000
_cell.angle_alpha   90.00
_cell.angle_beta   90.00
_cell.angle_gamma   90.00
#
_symmetry.space_group_name_H-M   'P 1'
#
loop_
_entity.id
_entity.type
_entity.pdbx_description
1 polymer ?
#
loop_
_entity_poly.entity_id
_entity_poly.type
_entity_poly.pdbx_seq_one_letter_code
_entity_poly.pdbx_strand_id
1 'polypeptide(L)'
;MYGTAEAARADTAVHHIDPSRHPARICLLIDPEDWEWIEGNRDFQAKLAELRIEHEFDFKTSNQGHTWNYFYTIAPKMGRYIAQSFEELSPETPGAVLASFDLQ
;
A
#
# COMPACT_ATOMS: atom_id res chain seq x y z
N MET A 1 -8.78 -25.81 14.11
CA MET A 1 -8.18 -24.56 14.63
C MET A 1 -6.78 -24.89 15.13
N TYR A 2 -5.79 -24.03 14.85
CA TYR A 2 -4.40 -24.24 15.25
C TYR A 2 -4.23 -24.27 16.77
N GLY A 3 -3.23 -25.01 17.25
CA GLY A 3 -2.95 -25.15 18.69
C GLY A 3 -2.18 -23.98 19.31
N THR A 4 -1.52 -23.15 18.49
CA THR A 4 -0.76 -21.96 18.93
C THR A 4 -0.84 -20.85 17.87
N ALA A 5 -0.56 -19.60 18.28
CA ALA A 5 -0.50 -18.46 17.37
C ALA A 5 0.66 -18.60 16.37
N GLU A 6 1.78 -19.16 16.79
CA GLU A 6 2.94 -19.43 15.95
C GLU A 6 2.62 -20.48 14.87
N ALA A 7 1.83 -21.52 15.21
CA ALA A 7 1.39 -22.52 14.23
C ALA A 7 0.45 -21.92 13.17
N ALA A 8 -0.41 -20.99 13.58
CA ALA A 8 -1.23 -20.25 12.63
C ALA A 8 -0.38 -19.35 11.72
N ARG A 9 0.62 -18.64 12.25
CA ARG A 9 1.55 -17.80 11.46
C ARG A 9 2.39 -18.62 10.46
N ALA A 10 2.81 -19.81 10.85
CA ALA A 10 3.60 -20.70 9.99
C ALA A 10 2.79 -21.28 8.82
N ASP A 11 1.45 -21.34 8.94
CA ASP A 11 0.54 -21.79 7.88
C ASP A 11 -0.06 -20.63 7.07
N THR A 12 0.35 -19.38 7.36
CA THR A 12 0.01 -18.21 6.56
C THR A 12 0.72 -18.28 5.20
N ALA A 13 0.10 -17.73 4.15
CA ALA A 13 0.68 -17.69 2.82
C ALA A 13 2.09 -17.05 2.84
N VAL A 14 3.07 -17.78 2.31
CA VAL A 14 4.45 -17.30 2.25
C VAL A 14 4.57 -16.16 1.24
N HIS A 15 5.02 -14.99 1.70
CA HIS A 15 5.31 -13.86 0.83
C HIS A 15 6.70 -14.02 0.19
N HIS A 16 6.74 -14.54 -1.03
CA HIS A 16 7.97 -14.62 -1.84
C HIS A 16 8.29 -13.25 -2.45
N ILE A 17 9.08 -12.43 -1.74
CA ILE A 17 9.58 -11.14 -2.23
C ILE A 17 11.06 -11.29 -2.56
N ASP A 18 11.44 -11.01 -3.80
CA ASP A 18 12.84 -10.92 -4.23
C ASP A 18 13.36 -9.49 -3.97
N PRO A 19 14.30 -9.29 -3.02
CA PRO A 19 14.82 -7.96 -2.72
C PRO A 19 15.59 -7.31 -3.88
N SER A 20 16.00 -8.09 -4.88
CA SER A 20 16.69 -7.57 -6.07
C SER A 20 15.74 -7.24 -7.22
N ARG A 21 14.47 -7.68 -7.13
CA ARG A 21 13.46 -7.54 -8.18
C ARG A 21 12.09 -7.25 -7.58
N HIS A 22 11.89 -6.00 -7.18
CA HIS A 22 10.61 -5.47 -6.69
C HIS A 22 10.19 -4.21 -7.45
N PRO A 23 8.91 -3.79 -7.37
CA PRO A 23 8.48 -2.50 -7.91
C PRO A 23 9.29 -1.36 -7.29
N ALA A 24 9.68 -0.38 -8.11
CA ALA A 24 10.47 0.77 -7.66
C ALA A 24 9.70 1.70 -6.72
N ARG A 25 8.36 1.71 -6.82
CA ARG A 25 7.45 2.56 -6.06
C ARG A 25 6.34 1.66 -5.50
N ILE A 26 6.28 1.50 -4.17
CA ILE A 26 5.24 0.76 -3.45
C ILE A 26 4.51 1.69 -2.47
N CYS A 27 3.18 1.66 -2.45
CA CYS A 27 2.35 2.38 -1.48
C CYS A 27 1.23 1.48 -0.95
N LEU A 28 1.08 1.40 0.36
CA LEU A 28 0.05 0.60 1.05
C LEU A 28 -0.95 1.51 1.75
N LEU A 29 -2.22 1.46 1.34
CA LEU A 29 -3.28 2.28 1.92
C LEU A 29 -4.42 1.38 2.38
N ILE A 30 -4.78 1.49 3.65
CA ILE A 30 -5.92 0.76 4.21
C ILE A 30 -6.50 1.52 5.42
N ASP A 31 -7.81 1.44 5.58
CA ASP A 31 -8.49 1.97 6.76
C ASP A 31 -8.14 1.10 7.99
N PRO A 32 -7.71 1.67 9.13
CA PRO A 32 -7.48 0.89 10.34
C PRO A 32 -8.74 0.18 10.87
N GLU A 33 -9.94 0.58 10.45
CA GLU A 33 -11.22 -0.07 10.78
C GLU A 33 -11.59 -1.20 9.79
N ASP A 34 -10.82 -1.41 8.73
CA ASP A 34 -10.96 -2.56 7.83
C ASP A 34 -10.37 -3.83 8.48
N TRP A 35 -11.13 -4.39 9.43
CA TRP A 35 -10.73 -5.55 10.24
C TRP A 35 -10.47 -6.82 9.42
N GLU A 36 -11.00 -6.91 8.20
CA GLU A 36 -10.77 -8.06 7.32
C GLU A 36 -9.37 -8.02 6.71
N TRP A 37 -8.87 -6.84 6.36
CA TRP A 37 -7.67 -6.70 5.52
C TRP A 37 -6.48 -6.01 6.23
N ILE A 38 -6.70 -5.39 7.39
CA ILE A 38 -5.67 -4.58 8.09
C ILE A 38 -4.47 -5.41 8.54
N GLU A 39 -4.68 -6.63 9.05
CA GLU A 39 -3.58 -7.47 9.55
C GLU A 39 -2.67 -7.93 8.42
N GLY A 40 -3.22 -8.33 7.27
CA GLY A 40 -2.42 -8.70 6.10
C GLY A 40 -1.59 -7.53 5.56
N ASN A 41 -2.14 -6.31 5.59
CA ASN A 41 -1.40 -5.10 5.21
C ASN A 41 -0.26 -4.79 6.20
N ARG A 42 -0.50 -4.96 7.50
CA ARG A 42 0.54 -4.80 8.53
C ARG A 42 1.67 -5.81 8.39
N ASP A 43 1.32 -7.08 8.17
CA ASP A 43 2.31 -8.15 7.98
C ASP A 43 3.15 -7.91 6.72
N PHE A 44 2.50 -7.49 5.62
CA PHE A 44 3.21 -7.15 4.39
C PHE A 44 4.14 -5.93 4.56
N GLN A 45 3.65 -4.86 5.18
CA GLN A 45 4.44 -3.66 5.50
C GLN A 45 5.65 -4.00 6.37
N ALA A 46 5.44 -4.79 7.43
CA ALA A 46 6.52 -5.25 8.30
C ALA A 46 7.55 -6.07 7.52
N LYS A 47 7.12 -6.91 6.57
CA LYS A 47 8.03 -7.69 5.74
C LYS A 47 8.86 -6.81 4.80
N LEU A 48 8.24 -5.82 4.14
CA LEU A 48 8.96 -4.86 3.30
C LEU A 48 9.99 -4.07 4.12
N ALA A 49 9.61 -3.64 5.34
CA ALA A 49 10.51 -2.95 6.26
C ALA A 49 11.71 -3.83 6.69
N GLU A 50 11.47 -5.10 7.02
CA GLU A 50 12.53 -6.07 7.36
C GLU A 50 13.53 -6.23 6.22
N LEU A 51 13.02 -6.29 4.98
CA LEU A 51 13.84 -6.39 3.76
C LEU A 51 14.47 -5.06 3.34
N ARG A 52 14.18 -3.96 4.05
CA ARG A 52 14.61 -2.59 3.74
C ARG A 52 14.20 -2.14 2.33
N ILE A 53 13.05 -2.63 1.86
CA ILE A 53 12.46 -2.17 0.61
C ILE A 53 11.73 -0.85 0.90
N GLU A 54 12.06 0.19 0.16
CA GLU A 54 11.42 1.50 0.31
C GLU A 54 9.94 1.42 -0.12
N HIS A 55 9.07 1.96 0.72
CA HIS A 55 7.62 1.99 0.49
C HIS A 55 6.97 3.10 1.32
N GLU A 56 5.86 3.62 0.82
CA GLU A 56 4.96 4.48 1.58
C GLU A 56 3.80 3.66 2.18
N PHE A 57 3.25 4.11 3.30
CA PHE A 57 2.06 3.48 3.85
C PHE A 57 1.21 4.46 4.67
N ASP A 58 -0.09 4.19 4.76
CA ASP A 58 -1.04 4.91 5.60
C ASP A 58 -2.07 3.96 6.21
N PHE A 59 -1.90 3.69 7.50
CA PHE A 59 -2.82 2.89 8.31
C PHE A 59 -3.50 3.76 9.39
N LYS A 60 -3.57 5.08 9.17
CA LYS A 60 -4.10 6.04 10.14
C LYS A 60 -5.36 6.75 9.63
N THR A 61 -5.42 7.04 8.34
CA THR A 61 -6.64 7.60 7.74
C THR A 61 -7.77 6.57 7.85
N SER A 62 -8.86 6.97 8.50
CA SER A 62 -10.08 6.17 8.64
C SER A 62 -11.27 6.94 8.07
N ASN A 63 -12.15 6.23 7.37
CA ASN A 63 -13.49 6.65 7.00
C ASN A 63 -14.39 5.44 6.74
N GLN A 64 -14.71 4.71 7.81
CA GLN A 64 -15.68 3.60 7.85
C GLN A 64 -15.19 2.28 7.24
N GLY A 65 -13.91 1.95 7.34
CA GLY A 65 -13.38 0.64 6.94
C GLY A 65 -13.42 0.40 5.42
N HIS A 66 -13.78 -0.81 5.00
CA HIS A 66 -13.85 -1.21 3.60
C HIS A 66 -15.07 -0.63 2.86
N THR A 67 -15.11 0.69 2.68
CA THR A 67 -16.24 1.38 2.06
C THR A 67 -15.82 2.36 0.98
N TRP A 68 -16.79 2.71 0.12
CA TRP A 68 -16.62 3.78 -0.86
C TRP A 68 -16.21 5.11 -0.22
N ASN A 69 -16.67 5.40 0.99
CA ASN A 69 -16.30 6.61 1.71
C ASN A 69 -14.78 6.67 1.95
N TYR A 70 -14.20 5.56 2.41
CA TYR A 70 -12.75 5.43 2.54
C TYR A 70 -12.04 5.57 1.19
N PHE A 71 -12.52 4.86 0.14
CA PHE A 71 -11.91 4.93 -1.19
C PHE A 71 -11.90 6.36 -1.75
N TYR A 72 -12.98 7.12 -1.60
CA TYR A 72 -13.02 8.52 -2.00
C TYR A 72 -12.11 9.41 -1.15
N THR A 73 -12.00 9.13 0.15
CA THR A 73 -11.06 9.86 1.03
C THR A 73 -9.61 9.66 0.63
N ILE A 74 -9.23 8.45 0.22
CA ILE A 74 -7.84 8.12 -0.08
C ILE A 74 -7.45 8.36 -1.54
N ALA A 75 -8.42 8.39 -2.46
CA ALA A 75 -8.17 8.55 -3.91
C ALA A 75 -7.28 9.76 -4.26
N PRO A 76 -7.44 10.97 -3.68
CA PRO A 76 -6.54 12.09 -3.97
C PRO A 76 -5.09 11.81 -3.56
N LYS A 77 -4.86 11.09 -2.46
CA LYS A 77 -3.52 10.70 -2.02
C LYS A 77 -2.91 9.69 -2.98
N MET A 78 -3.69 8.69 -3.40
CA MET A 78 -3.26 7.71 -4.39
C MET A 78 -2.91 8.36 -5.74
N GLY A 79 -3.75 9.29 -6.22
CA GLY A 79 -3.50 10.01 -7.47
C GLY A 79 -2.20 10.81 -7.44
N ARG A 80 -1.93 11.54 -6.35
CA ARG A 80 -0.65 12.25 -6.17
C ARG A 80 0.53 11.31 -6.14
N TYR A 81 0.43 10.20 -5.41
CA TYR A 81 1.50 9.20 -5.33
C TYR A 81 1.85 8.64 -6.72
N ILE A 82 0.83 8.28 -7.51
CA ILE A 82 1.02 7.77 -8.86
C ILE A 82 1.67 8.82 -9.76
N ALA A 83 1.18 10.06 -9.73
CA ALA A 83 1.72 11.14 -10.54
C ALA A 83 3.19 11.43 -10.22
N GLN A 84 3.54 11.53 -8.94
CA GLN A 84 4.92 11.68 -8.48
C GLN A 84 5.80 10.49 -8.89
N SER A 85 5.27 9.27 -8.76
CA SER A 85 5.97 8.06 -9.18
C SER A 85 6.31 8.09 -10.67
N PHE A 86 5.40 8.57 -11.53
CA PHE A 86 5.66 8.71 -12.96
C PHE A 86 6.71 9.78 -13.26
N GLU A 87 6.64 10.94 -12.60
CA GLU A 87 7.61 12.02 -12.79
C GLU A 87 9.03 11.59 -12.40
N GLU A 88 9.18 10.83 -11.30
CA GLU A 88 10.46 10.33 -10.84
C GLU A 88 11.01 9.20 -11.74
N LEU A 89 10.14 8.32 -12.23
CA LEU A 89 10.55 7.14 -13.02
C LEU A 89 10.66 7.41 -14.53
N SER A 90 10.00 8.45 -15.04
CA SER A 90 10.09 8.87 -16.44
C SER A 90 10.34 10.38 -16.55
N PRO A 91 11.59 10.81 -16.28
CA PRO A 91 11.96 12.23 -16.29
C PRO A 91 11.86 12.86 -17.68
N GLU A 92 11.77 12.07 -18.76
CA GLU A 92 11.59 12.57 -20.13
C GLU A 92 10.18 13.08 -20.45
N THR A 93 9.20 12.91 -19.54
CA THR A 93 7.82 13.43 -19.74
C THR A 93 7.27 14.23 -18.54
N PRO A 94 7.89 15.35 -18.12
CA PRO A 94 7.43 16.09 -16.94
C PRO A 94 6.09 16.81 -17.20
N GLY A 95 5.13 16.68 -16.27
CA GLY A 95 3.97 17.58 -16.16
C GLY A 95 2.67 17.18 -16.86
N ALA A 96 2.60 16.03 -17.56
CA ALA A 96 1.36 15.59 -18.21
C ALA A 96 0.36 14.90 -17.25
N VAL A 97 0.84 14.35 -16.14
CA VAL A 97 0.06 13.42 -15.30
C VAL A 97 -0.79 14.14 -14.25
N LEU A 98 -0.24 15.14 -13.55
CA LEU A 98 -0.98 15.87 -12.50
C LEU A 98 -2.22 16.61 -13.03
N ALA A 99 -2.16 17.16 -14.25
CA ALA A 99 -3.28 17.87 -14.87
C ALA A 99 -4.51 16.99 -15.15
N SER A 100 -4.36 15.66 -15.12
CA SER A 100 -5.44 14.70 -15.36
C SER A 100 -6.14 14.18 -14.10
N PHE A 101 -5.56 14.43 -12.91
CA PHE A 101 -6.12 14.01 -11.63
C PHE A 101 -6.83 15.14 -10.87
N ASP A 102 -6.75 16.39 -11.37
CA ASP A 102 -7.57 17.54 -10.93
C ASP A 102 -8.97 17.55 -11.60
N LEU A 103 -9.63 16.40 -11.69
CA LEU A 103 -11.04 16.36 -12.07
C LEU A 103 -11.92 16.59 -10.85
N GLN A 104 -12.69 17.68 -10.97
CA GLN A 104 -13.67 18.29 -10.07
C GLN A 104 -14.56 17.31 -9.29
#